data_AF-A0A928QL92-F1
#
_entry.id   AF-A0A928QL92-F1
#
_cell.length_a   1.000
_cell.length_b   1.000
_cell.length_c   1.000
_cell.angle_alpha   90.00
_cell.angle_beta   90.00
_cell.angle_gamma   90.00
#
_symmetry.space_group_name_H-M   'P 1'
#
loop_
_entity.id
_entity.type
_entity.pdbx_description
1 polymer ?
#
loop_
_entity_poly.entity_id
_entity_poly.type
_entity_poly.pdbx_seq_one_letter_code
_entity_poly.pdbx_strand_id
1 'polypeptide(L)' 'MTLGEMSEEYEASAQLLRSRLRLLRRSLEHTTDREQIWHLKRRIAELTPMLTQMNELAELTAHYYERGYWRNEKYTL' A
#
# COMPACT_ATOMS: atom_id res chain seq x y z
N MET A 1 16.88 12.35 6.82
CA MET A 1 15.49 11.91 6.67
C MET A 1 14.57 13.13 6.64
N THR A 2 14.27 13.58 5.43
CA THR A 2 13.31 14.63 5.10
C THR A 2 11.96 14.01 4.73
N LEU A 3 10.89 14.79 4.65
CA LEU A 3 9.59 14.28 4.19
C LEU A 3 9.64 13.80 2.73
N GLY A 4 10.45 14.42 1.88
CA GLY A 4 10.70 13.91 0.52
C GLY A 4 11.38 12.54 0.52
N GLU A 5 12.41 12.35 1.35
CA GLU A 5 13.09 11.05 1.51
C GLU A 5 12.11 9.98 2.07
N MET A 6 11.24 10.34 3.02
CA MET A 6 10.20 9.43 3.52
C MET A 6 9.18 9.06 2.44
N SER A 7 8.83 9.99 1.55
CA SER A 7 7.93 9.71 0.43
C SER A 7 8.49 8.64 -0.50
N GLU A 8 9.78 8.75 -0.85
CA GLU A 8 10.47 7.76 -1.67
C GLU A 8 10.51 6.38 -0.99
N GLU A 9 10.76 6.33 0.32
CA GLU A 9 10.74 5.09 1.10
C GLU A 9 9.35 4.44 1.14
N TYR A 10 8.29 5.24 1.31
CA TYR A 10 6.92 4.75 1.29
C TYR A 10 6.50 4.25 -0.10
N GLU A 11 6.87 4.95 -1.17
CA GLU A 11 6.60 4.49 -2.54
C GLU A 11 7.36 3.21 -2.86
N ALA A 12 8.63 3.09 -2.46
CA ALA A 12 9.41 1.86 -2.61
C ALA A 12 8.75 0.69 -1.84
N SER A 13 8.28 0.94 -0.62
CA SER A 13 7.54 -0.04 0.18
C SER A 13 6.20 -0.43 -0.48
N ALA A 14 5.47 0.54 -1.04
CA ALA A 14 4.25 0.29 -1.81
C ALA A 14 4.53 -0.58 -3.04
N GLN A 15 5.63 -0.36 -3.76
CA GLN A 15 6.03 -1.18 -4.91
C GLN A 15 6.33 -2.63 -4.52
N LEU A 16 6.98 -2.86 -3.38
CA LEU A 16 7.20 -4.21 -2.84
C LEU A 16 5.86 -4.90 -2.51
N LEU A 17 4.94 -4.19 -1.86
CA LEU A 17 3.61 -4.71 -1.54
C LEU A 17 2.78 -5.00 -2.81
N ARG A 18 2.80 -4.13 -3.82
CA ARG A 18 2.15 -4.35 -5.12
C ARG A 18 2.67 -5.62 -5.78
N SER A 19 3.99 -5.81 -5.80
CA SER A 19 4.63 -6.99 -6.36
C SER A 19 4.23 -8.26 -5.61
N ARG A 20 4.24 -8.20 -4.27
CA ARG A 20 3.82 -9.34 -3.44
C ARG A 20 2.34 -9.69 -3.63
N LEU A 21 1.46 -8.70 -3.67
CA LEU A 21 0.03 -8.91 -3.91
C LEU A 21 -0.24 -9.51 -5.29
N ARG A 22 0.51 -9.10 -6.31
CA ARG A 22 0.44 -9.70 -7.66
C ARG A 22 0.80 -11.19 -7.62
N LEU A 23 1.87 -11.54 -6.93
CA LEU A 23 2.28 -12.94 -6.75
C LEU A 23 1.21 -13.76 -6.01
N LEU A 24 0.65 -13.23 -4.92
CA LEU A 24 -0.40 -13.92 -4.15
C LEU A 24 -1.68 -14.15 -4.96
N ARG A 25 -2.09 -13.17 -5.78
CA ARG A 25 -3.24 -13.31 -6.68
C ARG A 25 -2.98 -14.37 -7.75
N ARG A 26 -1.78 -14.39 -8.33
CA ARG A 26 -1.39 -15.44 -9.28
C ARG A 26 -1.36 -16.82 -8.62
N SER A 27 -0.84 -16.94 -7.40
CA SER A 27 -0.91 -18.21 -6.65
C SER A 27 -2.35 -18.65 -6.43
N LEU A 28 -3.24 -17.73 -6.07
CA LEU A 28 -4.66 -18.01 -5.85
C LEU A 28 -5.36 -18.56 -7.11
N GLU A 29 -4.98 -18.09 -8.30
CA GLU A 29 -5.52 -18.57 -9.58
C GLU A 29 -5.13 -20.02 -9.88
N HIS A 30 -3.97 -20.47 -9.41
CA HIS A 30 -3.44 -21.82 -9.67
C HIS A 30 -3.69 -22.82 -8.54
N THR A 31 -4.10 -22.37 -7.36
CA THR A 31 -4.39 -23.24 -6.21
C THR A 31 -5.81 -23.80 -6.28
N THR A 32 -5.94 -25.13 -6.14
CA THR A 32 -7.24 -25.81 -6.03
C THR A 32 -7.58 -26.20 -4.59
N ASP A 33 -6.56 -26.25 -3.72
CA ASP A 33 -6.72 -26.56 -2.30
C ASP A 33 -7.47 -25.43 -1.55
N ARG A 34 -8.59 -25.80 -0.93
CA ARG A 34 -9.52 -24.90 -0.26
C ARG A 34 -8.90 -24.23 0.97
N GLU A 35 -8.02 -24.90 1.71
CA GLU A 35 -7.35 -24.31 2.87
C GLU A 35 -6.32 -23.27 2.43
N GLN A 36 -5.48 -23.61 1.44
CA GLN A 36 -4.52 -22.68 0.86
C GLN A 36 -5.21 -21.46 0.23
N ILE A 37 -6.33 -21.65 -0.47
CA ILE A 37 -7.16 -20.55 -0.99
C ILE A 37 -7.59 -19.61 0.14
N TRP A 38 -8.04 -20.14 1.28
CA TRP A 38 -8.46 -19.33 2.42
C TRP A 38 -7.29 -18.51 2.98
N HIS A 39 -6.13 -19.14 3.19
CA HIS A 39 -4.93 -18.46 3.66
C HIS A 39 -4.45 -17.37 2.70
N LEU A 40 -4.45 -17.64 1.39
CA LEU A 40 -4.06 -16.66 0.37
C LEU A 40 -5.02 -15.47 0.34
N LYS A 41 -6.34 -15.71 0.38
CA LYS A 41 -7.36 -14.64 0.44
C LYS A 41 -7.21 -13.80 1.69
N ARG A 42 -7.03 -14.42 2.85
CA ARG A 42 -6.77 -13.71 4.11
C ARG A 42 -5.53 -12.84 4.01
N ARG A 43 -4.43 -13.39 3.48
CA ARG A 43 -3.17 -12.62 3.34
C ARG A 43 -3.31 -11.44 2.38
N ILE A 44 -4.05 -11.61 1.28
CA ILE A 44 -4.36 -10.52 0.35
C ILE A 44 -5.19 -9.44 1.05
N ALA A 45 -6.21 -9.83 1.82
CA ALA A 45 -7.06 -8.91 2.57
C ALA A 45 -6.28 -8.13 3.64
N GLU A 46 -5.28 -8.74 4.29
CA GLU A 46 -4.40 -8.07 5.26
C GLU A 46 -3.44 -7.06 4.59
N LEU A 47 -2.86 -7.42 3.44
CA LEU A 47 -1.86 -6.58 2.77
C LEU A 47 -2.44 -5.46 1.92
N THR A 48 -3.69 -5.59 1.47
CA THR A 48 -4.38 -4.56 0.67
C THR A 48 -4.50 -3.21 1.39
N PRO A 49 -5.00 -3.12 2.64
CA PRO A 49 -5.07 -1.84 3.35
C PRO A 49 -3.68 -1.27 3.66
N MET A 50 -2.67 -2.12 3.92
CA MET A 50 -1.30 -1.66 4.10
C MET A 50 -0.77 -0.97 2.83
N LEU A 51 -1.04 -1.52 1.65
CA LEU A 51 -0.67 -0.88 0.40
C LEU A 51 -1.36 0.48 0.25
N THR A 52 -2.66 0.57 0.54
CA THR A 52 -3.40 1.84 0.51
C THR A 52 -2.75 2.87 1.42
N GLN A 53 -2.44 2.50 2.67
CA GLN A 53 -1.78 3.37 3.65
C GLN A 53 -0.39 3.81 3.18
N MET A 54 0.40 2.94 2.56
CA MET A 54 1.73 3.31 2.06
C MET A 54 1.64 4.34 0.92
N ASN A 55 0.70 4.18 -0.01
CA ASN A 55 0.50 5.17 -1.09
C ASN A 55 0.04 6.52 -0.53
N GLU A 56 -0.87 6.49 0.44
CA GLU A 56 -1.37 7.67 1.14
C GLU A 56 -0.26 8.43 1.88
N LEU A 57 0.62 7.70 2.57
CA LEU A 57 1.78 8.29 3.25
C LEU A 57 2.80 8.83 2.25
N ALA A 58 3.06 8.14 1.14
CA ALA A 58 3.94 8.62 0.09
C ALA A 58 3.44 9.96 -0.49
N GLU A 59 2.15 10.04 -0.81
CA GLU A 59 1.52 11.26 -1.32
C GLU A 59 1.56 12.40 -0.30
N LEU A 60 1.18 12.12 0.96
CA LEU A 60 1.17 13.12 2.02
C LEU A 60 2.56 13.70 2.29
N THR A 61 3.58 12.85 2.31
CA THR A 61 4.96 13.27 2.61
C THR A 61 5.61 13.98 1.42
N ALA A 62 5.26 13.63 0.17
CA ALA A 62 5.69 14.36 -1.02
C ALA A 62 5.14 15.79 -1.05
N HIS A 63 3.84 15.95 -0.78
CA HIS A 63 3.13 17.20 -0.96
C HIS A 63 2.94 18.01 0.32
N TYR A 64 3.54 17.59 1.44
CA TYR A 64 3.31 18.19 2.76
C TYR A 64 3.52 19.71 2.79
N TYR A 65 4.55 20.21 2.09
CA TYR A 65 4.87 21.63 2.03
C TYR A 65 4.24 22.37 0.85
N GLU A 66 3.47 21.68 0.00
CA GLU A 66 2.79 22.31 -1.12
C GLU A 66 1.63 23.18 -0.64
N ARG A 67 1.62 24.44 -1.08
CA ARG A 67 0.64 25.44 -0.68
C ARG A 67 -0.75 25.05 -1.18
N GLY A 68 -1.58 24.52 -0.29
CA GLY A 68 -2.97 24.13 -0.56
C GLY A 68 -3.29 22.67 -0.25
N TYR A 69 -2.27 21.82 -0.06
CA TYR A 69 -2.45 20.40 0.26
C TYR A 69 -3.10 20.17 1.64
N TRP A 70 -2.98 21.14 2.56
CA TRP A 70 -3.65 21.15 3.87
C TRP A 70 -5.20 21.12 3.81
N ARG A 71 -5.81 21.39 2.65
CA ARG A 71 -7.27 21.30 2.46
C ARG A 71 -7.77 19.92 2.05
N ASN A 72 -6.89 18.92 2.02
CA ASN A 72 -7.31 17.56 1.75
C ASN A 72 -8.20 17.07 2.91
N GLU A 73 -9.50 16.91 2.65
CA GLU A 73 -10.54 16.55 3.64
C GLU A 73 -10.21 15.27 4.42
N LYS A 74 -9.34 14.43 3.85
CA LYS A 74 -8.87 13.16 4.43
C LYS A 74 -7.91 13.33 5.62
N TYR A 75 -7.28 14.51 5.77
CA TYR A 75 -6.22 14.76 6.77
C TYR A 75 -6.42 16.04 7.60
N THR A 76 -7.47 16.82 7.33
CA THR A 76 -7.95 17.86 8.25
C THR A 76 -8.54 17.20 9.49
N LEU A 77 -7.87 17.38 10.65
CA LEU A 77 -8.35 17.02 11.98
C LEU A 77 -9.40 18.02 12.49
#